data_AF-A0A8H2WUX1-F1
#
_entry.id   AF-A0A8H2WUX1-F1
#
_cell.length_a   1.000
_cell.length_b   1.000
_cell.length_c   1.000
_cell.angle_alpha   90.00
_cell.angle_beta   90.00
_cell.angle_gamma   90.00
#
_symmetry.space_group_name_H-M   'P 1'
#
loop_
_entity.id
_entity.type
_entity.pdbx_description
1 polymer ?
#
loop_
_entity_poly.entity_id
_entity_poly.type
_entity_poly.pdbx_seq_one_letter_code
_entity_poly.pdbx_strand_id
1 'polypeptide(L)'
;MAITKSEKRRKIATSPSTTTPKRKIADNMASPLTKRGLTVSPAGSPSSPITPRAKSLPLPSHLSRMVTIHTALETSLSLSLATSSRAPSQLTGHLPAITNTVALESAGLRVRCGVEEIRRLCWLWEWDGCTLPQSVDEASKPGIRSTGPLEDSSEDNPFLDSNTPRKSAPAPTPPPTDWLRGGMGLIVTPTTQIQRAEGRRVPAYGIGIKVEVTSDDSVGVALSAAAKWTADSHLRRKELTDKLHQWVKLHEVSQVTPKANGKTKRLRSLSPVPIPPIPFADLPPLSSIPMTSTPSTQRIL
;
A
#
# COMPACT_ATOMS: atom_id res chain seq x y z
N MET A 1 -43.47 -58.37 -19.29
CA MET A 1 -43.88 -58.99 -18.01
C MET A 1 -43.21 -58.19 -16.90
N ALA A 2 -43.94 -57.25 -16.28
CA ALA A 2 -44.66 -57.37 -14.99
C ALA A 2 -43.72 -57.09 -13.78
N ILE A 3 -43.71 -55.84 -13.25
CA ILE A 3 -44.41 -55.33 -12.02
C ILE A 3 -43.80 -55.93 -10.73
N THR A 4 -43.27 -55.16 -9.76
CA THR A 4 -44.03 -54.58 -8.62
C THR A 4 -43.35 -53.41 -7.89
N LYS A 5 -44.21 -52.58 -7.27
CA LYS A 5 -44.01 -51.38 -6.43
C LYS A 5 -43.92 -51.72 -4.92
N SER A 6 -43.40 -50.79 -4.10
CA SER A 6 -43.94 -50.33 -2.79
C SER A 6 -42.90 -49.42 -2.11
N GLU A 7 -43.06 -48.10 -1.90
CA GLU A 7 -43.95 -47.33 -0.99
C GLU A 7 -43.90 -47.72 0.50
N LYS A 8 -43.26 -46.90 1.34
CA LYS A 8 -43.68 -46.70 2.73
C LYS A 8 -43.39 -45.29 3.27
N ARG A 9 -44.49 -44.56 3.38
CA ARG A 9 -44.73 -43.30 4.07
C ARG A 9 -44.80 -43.52 5.59
N ARG A 10 -44.12 -42.70 6.40
CA ARG A 10 -44.62 -42.33 7.74
C ARG A 10 -44.37 -40.84 8.02
N LYS A 11 -45.37 -40.28 8.67
CA LYS A 11 -45.71 -38.89 8.91
C LYS A 11 -45.59 -38.60 10.42
N ILE A 12 -45.12 -37.38 10.74
CA ILE A 12 -45.61 -36.42 11.76
C ILE A 12 -45.46 -36.75 13.26
N ALA A 13 -44.77 -35.85 13.98
CA ALA A 13 -45.29 -35.07 15.12
C ALA A 13 -44.45 -33.76 15.24
N THR A 14 -44.94 -32.53 14.94
CA THR A 14 -45.66 -31.56 15.85
C THR A 14 -45.08 -31.52 17.27
N SER A 15 -44.69 -30.42 17.93
CA SER A 15 -44.70 -28.94 17.80
C SER A 15 -44.30 -28.39 19.22
N PRO A 16 -44.43 -27.11 19.64
CA PRO A 16 -44.16 -25.79 19.03
C PRO A 16 -43.37 -24.79 19.94
N SER A 17 -43.01 -23.65 19.32
CA SER A 17 -43.03 -22.26 19.85
C SER A 17 -41.99 -21.78 20.87
N THR A 18 -41.62 -20.50 21.00
CA THR A 18 -41.66 -19.22 20.23
C THR A 18 -41.31 -18.17 21.29
N THR A 19 -40.36 -17.26 21.08
CA THR A 19 -40.47 -15.86 21.57
C THR A 19 -39.52 -14.93 20.80
N THR A 20 -40.09 -14.23 19.81
CA THR A 20 -39.61 -12.94 19.31
C THR A 20 -40.57 -11.85 19.82
N PRO A 21 -40.12 -10.69 20.31
CA PRO A 21 -41.02 -9.64 20.79
C PRO A 21 -41.55 -8.81 19.61
N LYS A 22 -42.87 -8.82 19.41
CA LYS A 22 -43.57 -8.00 18.40
C LYS A 22 -44.54 -7.04 19.10
N ARG A 23 -44.39 -5.77 18.72
CA ARG A 23 -45.30 -4.60 18.82
C ARG A 23 -46.75 -4.92 19.22
N LYS A 24 -47.22 -4.24 20.27
CA LYS A 24 -48.64 -3.94 20.46
C LYS A 24 -49.02 -2.72 19.60
N ILE A 25 -49.89 -2.95 18.62
CA ILE A 25 -50.74 -1.97 17.96
C ILE A 25 -52.15 -2.37 18.40
N ALA A 26 -52.85 -1.46 19.06
CA ALA A 26 -54.27 -1.62 19.37
C ALA A 26 -55.02 -0.51 18.63
N ASP A 27 -55.85 -0.93 17.68
CA ASP A 27 -56.81 -0.12 16.97
C ASP A 27 -57.91 0.34 17.92
N ASN A 28 -58.18 1.65 17.94
CA ASN A 28 -59.40 2.20 18.48
C ASN A 28 -60.06 3.04 17.37
N MET A 29 -61.16 2.51 16.83
CA MET A 29 -61.98 3.13 15.78
C MET A 29 -62.82 4.26 16.38
N ALA A 30 -62.53 5.50 15.99
CA ALA A 30 -63.50 6.60 15.99
C ALA A 30 -63.06 7.69 14.99
N SER A 31 -63.85 7.88 13.94
CA SER A 31 -63.89 9.06 13.06
C SER A 31 -65.21 9.81 13.37
N PRO A 32 -65.44 11.10 13.03
CA PRO A 32 -64.66 11.99 12.17
C PRO A 32 -64.54 13.46 12.62
N LEU A 33 -63.83 14.25 11.80
CA LEU A 33 -63.99 15.69 11.53
C LEU A 33 -63.38 16.77 12.46
N THR A 34 -62.60 17.66 11.81
CA THR A 34 -62.12 18.99 12.26
C THR A 34 -60.99 18.94 13.33
N LYS A 35 -59.89 19.70 13.32
CA LYS A 35 -59.59 21.06 12.84
C LYS A 35 -58.09 21.23 12.49
N ARG A 36 -57.82 22.12 11.53
CA ARG A 36 -56.54 22.82 11.29
C ARG A 36 -55.99 23.43 12.59
N GLY A 37 -54.68 23.31 12.85
CA GLY A 37 -54.02 24.17 13.85
C GLY A 37 -52.65 23.70 14.35
N LEU A 38 -51.60 24.38 13.89
CA LEU A 38 -50.38 24.77 14.61
C LEU A 38 -49.29 23.72 14.94
N THR A 39 -48.24 23.74 14.11
CA THR A 39 -46.82 23.97 14.49
C THR A 39 -46.37 23.58 15.91
N VAL A 40 -45.49 22.56 16.02
CA VAL A 40 -44.24 22.62 16.80
C VAL A 40 -43.25 21.61 16.17
N SER A 41 -42.17 22.12 15.57
CA SER A 41 -41.03 21.31 15.09
C SER A 41 -40.27 20.68 16.27
N PRO A 42 -39.70 19.47 16.12
CA PRO A 42 -38.93 18.84 17.18
C PRO A 42 -37.64 19.62 17.47
N ALA A 43 -37.38 19.84 18.75
CA ALA A 43 -36.24 20.56 19.29
C ALA A 43 -34.91 20.06 18.69
N GLY A 44 -34.14 21.00 18.14
CA GLY A 44 -32.81 20.76 17.59
C GLY A 44 -31.83 20.31 18.68
N SER A 45 -31.06 19.28 18.36
CA SER A 45 -29.92 18.83 19.15
C SER A 45 -28.88 19.96 19.29
N PRO A 46 -28.17 20.07 20.43
CA PRO A 46 -27.18 21.11 20.64
C PRO A 46 -26.03 20.98 19.65
N SER A 47 -25.86 22.03 18.83
CA SER A 47 -24.74 22.20 17.90
C SER A 47 -23.43 22.09 18.68
N SER A 48 -22.67 21.02 18.42
CA SER A 48 -21.28 20.93 18.87
C SER A 48 -20.47 22.06 18.24
N PRO A 49 -19.48 22.65 18.94
CA PRO A 49 -18.66 23.72 18.40
C PRO A 49 -17.86 23.22 17.20
N ILE A 50 -18.13 23.79 16.04
CA ILE A 50 -17.35 23.61 14.81
C ILE A 50 -15.98 24.23 15.07
N THR A 51 -15.00 23.41 15.43
CA THR A 51 -13.61 23.85 15.45
C THR A 51 -13.20 24.21 14.02
N PRO A 52 -12.60 25.39 13.79
CA PRO A 52 -12.16 25.78 12.46
C PRO A 52 -11.07 24.79 12.00
N ARG A 53 -11.41 23.94 11.03
CA ARG A 53 -10.41 23.12 10.32
C ARG A 53 -9.34 24.08 9.80
N ALA A 54 -8.11 23.93 10.30
CA ALA A 54 -6.96 24.64 9.79
C ALA A 54 -6.93 24.45 8.25
N LYS A 55 -6.91 25.57 7.52
CA LYS A 55 -6.88 25.55 6.05
C LYS A 55 -5.51 25.02 5.64
N SER A 56 -5.43 23.71 5.36
CA SER A 56 -4.24 23.11 4.77
C SER A 56 -3.94 23.82 3.45
N LEU A 57 -2.69 24.26 3.26
CA LEU A 57 -2.26 24.87 2.00
C LEU A 57 -2.49 23.86 0.87
N PRO A 58 -3.03 24.28 -0.28
CA PRO A 58 -3.27 23.36 -1.39
C PRO A 58 -1.94 22.81 -1.91
N LEU A 59 -1.82 21.48 -1.95
CA LEU A 59 -0.66 20.82 -2.54
C LEU A 59 -0.58 21.10 -4.05
N PRO A 60 0.63 21.22 -4.62
CA PRO A 60 0.83 21.23 -6.07
C PRO A 60 0.17 20.03 -6.75
N SER A 61 -0.28 20.22 -7.98
CA SER A 61 -1.03 19.21 -8.75
C SER A 61 -0.31 17.85 -8.84
N HIS A 62 1.02 17.85 -9.04
CA HIS A 62 1.80 16.62 -9.14
C HIS A 62 1.88 15.83 -7.80
N LEU A 63 1.96 16.53 -6.66
CA LEU A 63 1.95 15.90 -5.33
C LEU A 63 0.53 15.44 -4.95
N SER A 64 -0.48 16.23 -5.29
CA SER A 64 -1.89 15.86 -5.13
C SER A 64 -2.23 14.58 -5.91
N ARG A 65 -1.69 14.44 -7.12
CA ARG A 65 -1.76 13.18 -7.88
C ARG A 65 -1.17 12.01 -7.10
N MET A 66 -0.02 12.19 -6.43
CA MET A 66 0.62 11.15 -5.61
C MET A 66 -0.28 10.67 -4.47
N VAL A 67 -0.94 11.59 -3.75
CA VAL A 67 -1.93 11.24 -2.71
C VAL A 67 -3.09 10.44 -3.29
N THR A 68 -3.55 10.81 -4.49
CA THR A 68 -4.65 10.13 -5.15
C THR A 68 -4.26 8.71 -5.58
N ILE A 69 -3.03 8.52 -6.11
CA ILE A 69 -2.49 7.20 -6.46
C ILE A 69 -2.39 6.33 -5.21
N HIS A 70 -1.82 6.86 -4.12
CA HIS A 70 -1.69 6.11 -2.88
C HIS A 70 -3.06 5.71 -2.31
N THR A 71 -4.03 6.61 -2.34
CA THR A 71 -5.41 6.32 -1.91
C THR A 71 -6.03 5.23 -2.76
N ALA A 72 -5.87 5.31 -4.08
CA ALA A 72 -6.35 4.30 -5.02
C ALA A 72 -5.70 2.92 -4.74
N LEU A 73 -4.38 2.89 -4.50
CA LEU A 73 -3.63 1.70 -4.13
C LEU A 73 -4.15 1.08 -2.83
N GLU A 74 -4.29 1.87 -1.76
CA GLU A 74 -4.83 1.42 -0.46
C GLU A 74 -6.24 0.84 -0.60
N THR A 75 -7.12 1.50 -1.37
CA THR A 75 -8.48 0.98 -1.61
C THR A 75 -8.48 -0.31 -2.41
N SER A 76 -7.60 -0.43 -3.41
CA SER A 76 -7.46 -1.65 -4.21
C SER A 76 -6.92 -2.80 -3.38
N LEU A 77 -5.92 -2.56 -2.51
CA LEU A 77 -5.40 -3.55 -1.58
C LEU A 77 -6.47 -3.98 -0.59
N SER A 78 -7.22 -3.04 -0.01
CA SER A 78 -8.31 -3.34 0.92
C SER A 78 -9.38 -4.24 0.28
N LEU A 79 -9.80 -3.92 -0.95
CA LEU A 79 -10.76 -4.73 -1.72
C LEU A 79 -10.19 -6.11 -2.04
N SER A 80 -8.93 -6.16 -2.48
CA SER A 80 -8.27 -7.42 -2.83
C SER A 80 -8.10 -8.29 -1.59
N LEU A 81 -7.74 -7.73 -0.43
CA LEU A 81 -7.65 -8.46 0.83
C LEU A 81 -9.01 -9.01 1.28
N ALA A 82 -10.07 -8.19 1.20
CA ALA A 82 -11.42 -8.59 1.56
C ALA A 82 -11.99 -9.71 0.68
N THR A 83 -11.51 -9.82 -0.56
CA THR A 83 -11.95 -10.85 -1.53
C THR A 83 -10.96 -12.00 -1.67
N SER A 84 -9.73 -11.83 -1.19
CA SER A 84 -8.71 -12.86 -1.27
C SER A 84 -8.96 -13.97 -0.26
N SER A 85 -8.79 -15.21 -0.69
CA SER A 85 -8.75 -16.39 0.19
C SER A 85 -7.36 -16.62 0.79
N ARG A 86 -6.42 -15.69 0.62
CA ARG A 86 -5.01 -15.88 0.96
C ARG A 86 -4.69 -15.22 2.29
N ALA A 87 -4.36 -16.04 3.29
CA ALA A 87 -3.89 -15.54 4.58
C ALA A 87 -2.41 -15.08 4.48
N PRO A 88 -1.98 -14.09 5.28
CA PRO A 88 -0.57 -13.78 5.45
C PRO A 88 0.22 -14.99 5.95
N SER A 89 1.49 -15.09 5.55
CA SER A 89 2.40 -16.12 6.04
C SER A 89 2.54 -16.03 7.57
N GLN A 90 2.39 -17.13 8.31
CA GLN A 90 2.55 -17.14 9.77
C GLN A 90 4.01 -16.92 10.22
N LEU A 91 4.97 -17.32 9.38
CA LEU A 91 6.39 -17.19 9.70
C LEU A 91 6.90 -15.76 9.53
N THR A 92 6.46 -15.08 8.47
CA THR A 92 7.01 -13.77 8.07
C THR A 92 6.00 -12.64 8.15
N GLY A 93 4.71 -12.94 8.25
CA GLY A 93 3.63 -11.97 8.11
C GLY A 93 3.51 -11.37 6.71
N HIS A 94 4.21 -11.93 5.72
CA HIS A 94 4.23 -11.42 4.36
C HIS A 94 3.03 -11.95 3.58
N LEU A 95 2.38 -11.05 2.85
CA LEU A 95 1.38 -11.37 1.84
C LEU A 95 1.75 -10.65 0.54
N PRO A 96 2.69 -11.23 -0.25
CA PRO A 96 3.22 -10.58 -1.45
C PRO A 96 2.22 -10.67 -2.61
N ALA A 97 2.32 -9.70 -3.52
CA ALA A 97 1.62 -9.69 -4.81
C ALA A 97 0.08 -9.88 -4.71
N ILE A 98 -0.56 -9.14 -3.80
CA ILE A 98 -2.03 -9.11 -3.65
C ILE A 98 -2.67 -8.50 -4.91
N THR A 99 -2.07 -7.40 -5.37
CA THR A 99 -2.40 -6.74 -6.62
C THR A 99 -1.12 -6.52 -7.41
N ASN A 100 -1.21 -6.00 -8.63
CA ASN A 100 -0.05 -5.64 -9.42
C ASN A 100 -0.33 -4.38 -10.26
N THR A 101 0.74 -3.77 -10.77
CA THR A 101 0.68 -2.52 -11.55
C THR A 101 -0.25 -2.59 -12.76
N VAL A 102 -0.26 -3.71 -13.48
CA VAL A 102 -1.13 -3.88 -14.67
C VAL A 102 -2.60 -4.12 -14.27
N ALA A 103 -2.88 -4.84 -13.17
CA ALA A 103 -4.23 -5.00 -12.64
C ALA A 103 -4.77 -3.69 -12.08
N LEU A 104 -3.93 -2.89 -11.39
CA LEU A 104 -4.29 -1.56 -10.89
C LEU A 104 -4.71 -0.64 -12.03
N GLU A 105 -4.01 -0.67 -13.17
CA GLU A 105 -4.41 0.07 -14.36
C GLU A 105 -5.75 -0.42 -14.93
N SER A 106 -5.96 -1.75 -14.95
CA SER A 106 -7.21 -2.34 -15.45
C SER A 106 -8.41 -2.19 -14.50
N ALA A 107 -8.19 -1.97 -13.21
CA ALA A 107 -9.22 -1.89 -12.17
C ALA A 107 -10.08 -0.61 -12.24
N GLY A 108 -9.91 0.20 -13.29
CA GLY A 108 -10.67 1.44 -13.47
C GLY A 108 -10.33 2.49 -12.43
N LEU A 109 -9.16 2.38 -11.79
CA LEU A 109 -8.66 3.44 -10.93
C LEU A 109 -8.58 4.71 -11.78
N ARG A 110 -9.20 5.79 -11.31
CA ARG A 110 -9.23 7.09 -12.01
C ARG A 110 -7.85 7.71 -12.21
N VAL A 111 -6.79 7.05 -11.73
CA VAL A 111 -5.41 7.51 -11.82
C VAL A 111 -4.53 6.40 -12.35
N ARG A 112 -3.67 6.74 -13.32
CA ARG A 112 -2.66 5.82 -13.84
C ARG A 112 -1.54 5.64 -12.81
N CYS A 113 -1.34 4.39 -12.40
CA CYS A 113 -0.30 3.95 -11.48
C CYS A 113 0.74 3.15 -12.27
N GLY A 114 1.70 3.85 -12.88
CA GLY A 114 2.79 3.23 -13.62
C GLY A 114 3.94 2.81 -12.72
N VAL A 115 4.97 2.23 -13.33
CA VAL A 115 6.20 1.82 -12.63
C VAL A 115 6.90 3.02 -11.99
N GLU A 116 6.92 4.17 -12.66
CA GLU A 116 7.53 5.38 -12.13
C GLU A 116 6.81 5.90 -10.87
N GLU A 117 5.49 5.90 -10.89
CA GLU A 117 4.68 6.30 -9.73
C GLU A 117 4.94 5.36 -8.54
N ILE A 118 5.05 4.05 -8.76
CA ILE A 118 5.41 3.10 -7.70
C ILE A 118 6.81 3.38 -7.15
N ARG A 119 7.80 3.67 -7.99
CA ARG A 119 9.16 4.02 -7.53
C ARG A 119 9.18 5.27 -6.66
N ARG A 120 8.42 6.30 -7.05
CA ARG A 120 8.30 7.55 -6.26
C ARG A 120 7.58 7.30 -4.93
N LEU A 121 6.53 6.48 -4.93
CA LEU A 121 5.83 6.09 -3.71
C LEU A 121 6.72 5.29 -2.76
N CYS A 122 7.50 4.33 -3.28
CA CYS A 122 8.42 3.54 -2.48
C CYS A 122 9.46 4.42 -1.78
N TRP A 123 10.00 5.40 -2.50
CA TRP A 123 10.91 6.38 -1.90
C TRP A 123 10.21 7.19 -0.80
N LEU A 124 8.99 7.65 -1.08
CA LEU A 124 8.21 8.45 -0.14
C LEU A 124 7.80 7.66 1.12
N TRP A 125 7.62 6.35 1.02
CA TRP A 125 7.33 5.46 2.15
C TRP A 125 8.56 5.25 3.06
N GLU A 126 9.75 5.21 2.49
CA GLU A 126 11.02 5.15 3.25
C GLU A 126 11.39 6.49 3.87
N TRP A 127 11.03 7.58 3.20
CA TRP A 127 11.40 8.92 3.63
C TRP A 127 10.83 9.27 5.01
N ASP A 128 11.69 9.83 5.86
CA ASP A 128 11.38 10.21 7.25
C ASP A 128 10.56 11.49 7.37
N GLY A 129 10.43 12.25 6.28
CA GLY A 129 9.76 13.55 6.25
C GLY A 129 10.66 14.71 6.67
N CYS A 130 11.88 14.47 7.15
CA CYS A 130 12.71 15.51 7.75
C CYS A 130 13.95 15.84 6.93
N THR A 131 14.52 14.85 6.24
CA THR A 131 15.82 15.00 5.57
C THR A 131 15.66 15.16 4.06
N LEU A 132 16.20 16.23 3.48
CA LEU A 132 16.28 16.31 2.02
C LEU A 132 17.41 15.41 1.52
N PRO A 133 17.23 14.71 0.39
CA PRO A 133 18.35 14.08 -0.29
C PRO A 133 19.36 15.16 -0.63
N GLN A 134 20.55 15.10 -0.01
CA GLN A 134 21.65 16.00 -0.38
C GLN A 134 21.92 15.80 -1.87
N SER A 135 21.91 16.90 -2.61
CA SER A 135 22.05 16.92 -4.07
C SER A 135 23.23 16.05 -4.51
N VAL A 136 22.99 15.28 -5.57
CA VAL A 136 23.80 14.18 -6.09
C VAL A 136 25.21 14.60 -6.59
N ASP A 137 25.63 15.84 -6.40
CA ASP A 137 26.95 16.34 -6.79
C ASP A 137 28.07 15.97 -5.79
N GLU A 138 27.75 15.43 -4.61
CA GLU A 138 28.76 14.97 -3.63
C GLU A 138 28.76 13.44 -3.38
N ALA A 139 28.00 12.67 -4.17
CA ALA A 139 27.86 11.22 -4.00
C ALA A 139 28.81 10.38 -4.86
N SER A 140 29.86 10.99 -5.45
CA SER A 140 30.94 10.29 -6.15
C SER A 140 32.21 10.15 -5.31
N LYS A 141 32.08 10.08 -3.98
CA LYS A 141 33.09 9.50 -3.07
C LYS A 141 32.49 8.34 -2.29
N PRO A 142 32.96 7.10 -2.45
CA PRO A 142 32.61 6.01 -1.53
C PRO A 142 33.32 6.26 -0.20
N GLY A 143 32.66 7.04 0.66
CA GLY A 143 33.09 7.36 2.02
C GLY A 143 32.75 6.24 2.99
N ILE A 144 33.75 5.40 3.20
CA ILE A 144 33.96 4.46 4.30
C ILE A 144 33.34 4.97 5.62
N ARG A 145 32.36 4.22 6.17
CA ARG A 145 32.05 4.30 7.59
C ARG A 145 33.00 3.36 8.33
N SER A 146 34.05 3.94 8.90
CA SER A 146 34.99 3.29 9.81
C SER A 146 34.31 2.93 11.14
N THR A 147 34.44 1.66 11.52
CA THR A 147 34.71 1.22 12.89
C THR A 147 35.78 0.15 12.76
N GLY A 148 37.01 0.45 13.23
CA GLY A 148 38.22 -0.38 13.10
C GLY A 148 38.24 -1.63 14.00
N PRO A 149 39.40 -2.27 14.29
CA PRO A 149 40.79 -1.78 14.13
C PRO A 149 41.71 -2.63 13.24
N LEU A 150 42.88 -2.01 13.03
CA LEU A 150 44.09 -2.31 12.26
C LEU A 150 44.70 -3.73 12.40
N GLU A 151 45.62 -4.00 11.47
CA GLU A 151 46.57 -5.13 11.32
C GLU A 151 46.03 -6.30 10.47
N ASP A 152 46.65 -6.75 9.39
CA ASP A 152 48.09 -6.78 9.11
C ASP A 152 48.41 -6.55 7.63
N SER A 153 49.54 -5.91 7.41
CA SER A 153 50.18 -5.67 6.12
C SER A 153 50.97 -6.93 5.75
N SER A 154 50.62 -7.59 4.66
CA SER A 154 51.53 -8.58 4.06
C SER A 154 51.36 -8.64 2.55
N GLU A 155 52.25 -7.95 1.86
CA GLU A 155 53.08 -8.50 0.79
C GLU A 155 52.35 -9.18 -0.38
N ASP A 156 52.12 -8.35 -1.41
CA ASP A 156 51.81 -8.73 -2.78
C ASP A 156 52.94 -9.60 -3.35
N ASN A 157 52.72 -10.92 -3.43
CA ASN A 157 53.67 -11.87 -4.01
C ASN A 157 53.06 -12.59 -5.22
N PRO A 158 53.41 -12.19 -6.46
CA PRO A 158 52.73 -12.65 -7.67
C PRO A 158 53.20 -14.03 -8.21
N PHE A 159 53.97 -14.81 -7.43
CA PHE A 159 54.55 -16.10 -7.87
C PHE A 159 54.07 -17.33 -7.09
N LEU A 160 53.06 -17.23 -6.21
CA LEU A 160 52.50 -18.41 -5.52
C LEU A 160 51.19 -18.86 -6.18
N ASP A 161 51.36 -19.71 -7.18
CA ASP A 161 50.31 -20.48 -7.82
C ASP A 161 49.54 -21.39 -6.83
N SER A 162 48.21 -21.30 -6.90
CA SER A 162 47.27 -22.41 -7.17
C SER A 162 47.54 -23.77 -6.51
N ASN A 163 47.12 -23.99 -5.25
CA ASN A 163 46.47 -25.23 -4.76
C ASN A 163 46.25 -25.27 -3.24
N THR A 164 45.39 -24.38 -2.72
CA THR A 164 44.73 -24.62 -1.42
C THR A 164 43.24 -24.38 -1.59
N PRO A 165 42.36 -25.26 -1.07
CA PRO A 165 40.92 -25.05 -1.16
C PRO A 165 40.57 -23.87 -0.26
N ARG A 166 40.56 -22.67 -0.85
CA ARG A 166 40.06 -21.48 -0.18
C ARG A 166 38.63 -21.78 0.22
N LYS A 167 38.37 -21.73 1.53
CA LYS A 167 37.03 -21.51 2.08
C LYS A 167 36.35 -20.51 1.16
N SER A 168 35.31 -20.97 0.47
CA SER A 168 34.54 -20.18 -0.48
C SER A 168 34.23 -18.83 0.17
N ALA A 169 34.75 -17.76 -0.43
CA ALA A 169 34.27 -16.42 -0.15
C ALA A 169 32.74 -16.46 -0.18
N PRO A 170 32.04 -15.83 0.77
CA PRO A 170 30.58 -15.86 0.77
C PRO A 170 30.12 -15.33 -0.59
N ALA A 171 29.35 -16.16 -1.30
CA ALA A 171 28.78 -15.78 -2.59
C ALA A 171 28.13 -14.40 -2.45
N PRO A 172 28.28 -13.50 -3.45
CA PRO A 172 27.63 -12.19 -3.40
C PRO A 172 26.16 -12.41 -3.08
N THR A 173 25.72 -11.84 -1.95
CA THR A 173 24.36 -12.00 -1.45
C THR A 173 23.42 -11.71 -2.60
N PRO A 174 22.53 -12.65 -2.99
CA PRO A 174 21.64 -12.42 -4.12
C PRO A 174 20.87 -11.12 -3.88
N PRO A 175 20.67 -10.29 -4.93
CA PRO A 175 19.92 -9.05 -4.78
C PRO A 175 18.56 -9.38 -4.16
N PRO A 176 18.07 -8.57 -3.19
CA PRO A 176 16.86 -8.88 -2.47
C PRO A 176 15.71 -9.08 -3.46
N THR A 177 15.10 -10.28 -3.42
CA THR A 177 14.02 -10.69 -4.30
C THR A 177 12.81 -9.76 -4.20
N ASP A 178 12.60 -9.21 -3.00
CA ASP A 178 11.48 -8.34 -2.67
C ASP A 178 11.98 -7.01 -2.10
N TRP A 179 11.35 -5.91 -2.51
CA TRP A 179 11.48 -4.64 -1.82
C TRP A 179 10.60 -4.68 -0.56
N LEU A 180 11.25 -4.88 0.59
CA LEU A 180 10.65 -5.00 1.92
C LEU A 180 10.95 -3.80 2.83
N ARG A 181 11.61 -2.77 2.29
CA ARG A 181 12.17 -1.65 3.04
C ARG A 181 11.13 -0.60 3.48
N GLY A 182 9.86 -0.78 3.14
CA GLY A 182 8.82 0.24 3.30
C GLY A 182 8.37 0.51 4.73
N GLY A 183 8.28 1.80 5.09
CA GLY A 183 7.85 2.30 6.40
C GLY A 183 6.33 2.22 6.69
N MET A 184 5.54 1.56 5.84
CA MET A 184 4.07 1.56 5.93
C MET A 184 3.45 0.15 5.82
N GLY A 185 4.24 -0.90 6.03
CA GLY A 185 3.78 -2.29 5.95
C GLY A 185 3.41 -2.70 4.52
N LEU A 186 4.04 -2.10 3.50
CA LEU A 186 3.85 -2.42 2.09
C LEU A 186 5.05 -3.19 1.56
N ILE A 187 4.78 -4.14 0.66
CA ILE A 187 5.80 -4.98 0.00
C ILE A 187 5.68 -4.77 -1.50
N VAL A 188 6.81 -4.61 -2.19
CA VAL A 188 6.84 -4.58 -3.66
C VAL A 188 7.70 -5.74 -4.18
N THR A 189 7.08 -6.62 -4.94
CA THR A 189 7.67 -7.85 -5.46
C THR A 189 7.66 -7.83 -6.99
N PRO A 190 8.75 -8.19 -7.69
CA PRO A 190 8.72 -8.47 -9.12
C PRO A 190 7.78 -9.64 -9.43
N THR A 191 6.82 -9.45 -10.34
CA THR A 191 5.83 -10.47 -10.73
C THR A 191 5.60 -10.48 -12.24
N THR A 192 4.78 -11.41 -12.73
CA THR A 192 4.27 -11.39 -14.11
C THR A 192 2.76 -11.40 -14.10
N GLN A 193 2.15 -10.68 -15.05
CA GLN A 193 0.71 -10.74 -15.29
C GLN A 193 0.42 -11.28 -16.69
N ILE A 194 -0.57 -12.17 -16.78
CA ILE A 194 -1.10 -12.62 -18.07
C ILE A 194 -2.02 -11.52 -18.62
N GLN A 195 -1.62 -10.90 -19.72
CA GLN A 195 -2.50 -10.04 -20.49
C GLN A 195 -3.43 -10.92 -21.31
N ARG A 196 -4.70 -11.02 -20.87
CA ARG A 196 -5.68 -11.93 -21.49
C ARG A 196 -5.93 -11.66 -22.97
N ALA A 197 -5.83 -10.40 -23.40
CA ALA A 197 -6.03 -10.01 -24.79
C ALA A 197 -4.95 -10.59 -25.73
N GLU A 198 -3.71 -10.68 -25.26
CA GLU A 198 -2.55 -11.12 -26.06
C GLU A 198 -2.09 -12.53 -25.71
N GLY A 199 -2.62 -13.12 -24.63
CA GLY A 199 -2.18 -14.41 -24.10
C GLY A 199 -0.73 -14.41 -23.57
N ARG A 200 -0.09 -13.23 -23.48
CA ARG A 200 1.32 -13.08 -23.09
C ARG A 200 1.47 -12.71 -21.62
N ARG A 201 2.52 -13.24 -20.98
CA ARG A 201 2.97 -12.79 -19.66
C ARG A 201 3.83 -11.53 -19.81
N VAL A 202 3.46 -10.47 -19.12
CA VAL A 202 4.19 -9.21 -19.08
C VAL A 202 4.76 -9.01 -17.66
N PRO A 203 6.04 -8.62 -17.52
CA PRO A 203 6.61 -8.33 -16.22
C PRO A 203 5.92 -7.10 -15.59
N ALA A 204 5.64 -7.18 -14.29
CA ALA A 204 4.92 -6.17 -13.54
C ALA A 204 5.37 -6.18 -12.08
N TYR A 205 5.30 -5.05 -11.39
CA TYR A 205 5.46 -5.04 -9.93
C TYR A 205 4.14 -5.46 -9.27
N GLY A 206 4.22 -6.48 -8.42
CA GLY A 206 3.19 -6.89 -7.49
C GLY A 206 3.31 -6.11 -6.19
N ILE A 207 2.18 -5.72 -5.62
CA ILE A 207 2.09 -4.96 -4.39
C ILE A 207 1.38 -5.82 -3.35
N GLY A 208 2.03 -6.00 -2.22
CA GLY A 208 1.57 -6.79 -1.09
C GLY A 208 1.62 -6.01 0.22
N ILE A 209 1.27 -6.68 1.31
CA ILE A 209 1.37 -6.13 2.66
C ILE A 209 2.28 -6.99 3.54
N LYS A 210 2.92 -6.33 4.50
CA LYS A 210 3.59 -6.95 5.63
C LYS A 210 2.79 -6.64 6.88
N VAL A 211 2.33 -7.68 7.54
CA VAL A 211 1.69 -7.58 8.85
C VAL A 211 2.62 -8.15 9.92
N GLU A 212 2.55 -7.63 11.14
CA GLU A 212 3.28 -8.18 12.27
C GLU A 212 2.50 -9.38 12.81
N VAL A 213 3.12 -10.57 12.73
CA VAL A 213 2.57 -11.84 13.20
C VAL A 213 3.71 -12.57 13.89
N THR A 214 3.46 -13.15 15.05
CA THR A 214 4.43 -14.01 15.74
C THR A 214 4.30 -15.44 15.23
N SER A 215 5.38 -16.22 15.20
CA SER A 215 5.35 -17.56 14.58
C SER A 215 4.40 -18.55 15.27
N ASP A 216 4.01 -18.28 16.51
CA ASP A 216 3.07 -19.08 17.29
C ASP A 216 1.60 -18.67 17.06
N ASP A 217 1.36 -17.64 16.26
CA ASP A 217 0.01 -17.11 16.02
C ASP A 217 -0.80 -17.98 15.06
N SER A 218 -2.07 -18.18 15.41
CA SER A 218 -3.03 -18.86 14.54
C SER A 218 -3.31 -18.06 13.26
N VAL A 219 -3.77 -18.73 12.20
CA VAL A 219 -4.22 -18.09 10.95
C VAL A 219 -5.26 -16.99 11.20
N GLY A 220 -6.10 -17.14 12.22
CA GLY A 220 -7.08 -16.12 12.62
C GLY A 220 -6.44 -14.83 13.13
N VAL A 221 -5.32 -14.92 13.84
CA VAL A 221 -4.55 -13.75 14.31
C VAL A 221 -3.87 -13.05 13.12
N ALA A 222 -3.28 -13.81 12.19
CA ALA A 222 -2.72 -13.23 10.96
C ALA A 222 -3.77 -12.49 10.12
N LEU A 223 -4.98 -13.05 10.01
CA LEU A 223 -6.10 -12.39 9.33
C LEU A 223 -6.59 -11.14 10.07
N SER A 224 -6.64 -11.19 11.40
CA SER A 224 -6.93 -10.03 12.24
C SER A 224 -5.91 -8.90 12.05
N ALA A 225 -4.63 -9.25 11.95
CA ALA A 225 -3.56 -8.27 11.66
C ALA A 225 -3.74 -7.63 10.27
N ALA A 226 -4.14 -8.39 9.25
CA ALA A 226 -4.48 -7.84 7.93
C ALA A 226 -5.72 -6.95 7.94
N ALA A 227 -6.74 -7.29 8.74
CA ALA A 227 -7.91 -6.46 8.95
C ALA A 227 -7.55 -5.14 9.66
N LYS A 228 -6.70 -5.20 10.70
CA LYS A 228 -6.14 -4.03 11.38
C LYS A 228 -5.35 -3.15 10.42
N TRP A 229 -4.47 -3.76 9.61
CA TRP A 229 -3.74 -3.04 8.57
C TRP A 229 -4.71 -2.29 7.65
N THR A 230 -5.81 -2.90 7.23
CA THR A 230 -6.84 -2.26 6.39
C THR A 230 -7.55 -1.08 7.11
N ALA A 231 -7.86 -1.24 8.40
CA ALA A 231 -8.48 -0.19 9.22
C ALA A 231 -7.58 1.05 9.37
N ASP A 232 -6.26 0.84 9.44
CA ASP A 232 -5.26 1.91 9.58
C ASP A 232 -4.95 2.64 8.25
N SER A 233 -5.65 2.32 7.15
CA SER A 233 -5.42 2.97 5.84
C SER A 233 -5.56 4.50 5.88
N HIS A 234 -6.40 5.04 6.76
CA HIS A 234 -6.57 6.48 6.92
C HIS A 234 -5.36 7.16 7.59
N LEU A 235 -4.71 6.48 8.55
CA LEU A 235 -3.49 6.96 9.21
C LEU A 235 -2.35 7.01 8.19
N ARG A 236 -2.20 5.95 7.40
CA ARG A 236 -1.22 5.87 6.31
C ARG A 236 -1.40 6.98 5.28
N ARG A 237 -2.64 7.24 4.84
CA ARG A 237 -2.92 8.36 3.92
C ARG A 237 -2.57 9.71 4.54
N LYS A 238 -2.85 9.90 5.83
CA LYS A 238 -2.52 11.14 6.55
C LYS A 238 -1.01 11.31 6.63
N GLU A 239 -0.28 10.28 7.06
CA GLU A 239 1.19 10.30 7.14
C GLU A 239 1.83 10.67 5.79
N LEU A 240 1.39 10.05 4.69
CA LEU A 240 1.89 10.39 3.36
C LEU A 240 1.60 11.85 2.99
N THR A 241 0.40 12.33 3.32
CA THR A 241 0.00 13.71 3.05
C THR A 241 0.85 14.68 3.86
N ASP A 242 1.11 14.39 5.13
CA ASP A 242 1.94 15.19 6.02
C ASP A 242 3.39 15.24 5.50
N LYS A 243 3.95 14.09 5.07
CA LYS A 243 5.24 14.02 4.38
C LYS A 243 5.25 14.94 3.15
N LEU A 244 4.26 14.88 2.28
CA LEU A 244 4.21 15.71 1.08
C LEU A 244 4.13 17.22 1.38
N HIS A 245 3.41 17.64 2.42
CA HIS A 245 3.42 19.03 2.85
C HIS A 245 4.80 19.45 3.37
N GLN A 246 5.46 18.55 4.12
CA GLN A 246 6.80 18.79 4.62
C GLN A 246 7.84 18.84 3.48
N TRP A 247 7.66 18.04 2.41
CA TRP A 247 8.46 18.11 1.20
C TRP A 247 8.37 19.48 0.55
N VAL A 248 7.15 20.01 0.41
CA VAL A 248 6.91 21.38 -0.09
C VAL A 248 7.63 22.40 0.80
N LYS A 249 7.43 22.31 2.12
CA LYS A 249 8.02 23.25 3.08
C LYS A 249 9.56 23.26 3.06
N LEU A 250 10.19 22.09 2.99
CA LEU A 250 11.65 21.97 2.95
C LEU A 250 12.25 22.57 1.66
N HIS A 251 11.54 22.45 0.54
CA HIS A 251 11.98 23.02 -0.74
C HIS A 251 11.69 24.52 -0.84
N GLU A 252 10.63 25.03 -0.21
CA GLU A 252 10.42 26.47 -0.09
C GLU A 252 11.55 27.14 0.71
N VAL A 253 12.01 26.52 1.81
CA VAL A 253 13.07 27.06 2.67
C VAL A 253 14.46 26.93 2.04
N SER A 254 14.78 25.80 1.41
CA SER A 254 16.12 25.56 0.83
C SER A 254 16.42 26.50 -0.35
N GLN A 255 15.40 26.97 -1.06
CA GLN A 255 15.53 27.95 -2.14
C GLN A 255 15.78 29.39 -1.63
N VAL A 256 15.75 29.60 -0.31
CA VAL A 256 16.06 30.88 0.36
C VAL A 256 17.43 30.78 1.04
N THR A 257 18.52 30.58 0.29
CA THR A 257 19.89 30.76 0.82
C THR A 257 20.85 31.30 -0.26
N PRO A 258 22.00 31.91 0.10
CA PRO A 258 22.16 33.13 0.88
C PRO A 258 22.84 34.26 0.06
N LYS A 259 22.76 35.49 0.56
CA LYS A 259 23.43 36.66 -0.02
C LYS A 259 24.96 36.47 -0.07
N ALA A 260 25.50 36.14 -1.23
CA ALA A 260 26.87 36.51 -1.58
C ALA A 260 26.81 37.90 -2.23
N ASN A 261 27.49 38.88 -1.64
CA ASN A 261 27.71 40.24 -2.17
C ASN A 261 26.55 41.25 -2.02
N GLY A 262 26.34 41.73 -0.78
CA GLY A 262 26.19 43.18 -0.43
C GLY A 262 25.14 44.08 -1.10
N LYS A 263 24.40 43.68 -2.12
CA LYS A 263 23.37 44.50 -2.79
C LYS A 263 22.10 43.69 -2.99
N THR A 264 21.25 43.65 -1.98
CA THR A 264 19.90 43.10 -2.13
C THR A 264 19.04 43.99 -3.01
N LYS A 265 19.03 43.75 -4.31
CA LYS A 265 17.81 43.94 -5.09
C LYS A 265 16.89 42.75 -4.76
N ARG A 266 15.86 43.01 -3.95
CA ARG A 266 14.68 42.14 -3.85
C ARG A 266 14.06 42.04 -5.24
N LEU A 267 14.51 41.08 -6.05
CA LEU A 267 13.72 40.63 -7.18
C LEU A 267 12.50 39.92 -6.60
N ARG A 268 11.39 40.66 -6.50
CA ARG A 268 10.05 40.10 -6.39
C ARG A 268 9.74 39.38 -7.70
N SER A 269 10.39 38.25 -7.99
CA SER A 269 9.82 37.32 -8.96
C SER A 269 8.70 36.59 -8.22
N LEU A 270 7.48 37.07 -8.38
CA LEU A 270 6.23 36.49 -7.87
C LEU A 270 5.87 35.15 -8.55
N SER A 271 6.83 34.49 -9.21
CA SER A 271 6.61 33.20 -9.84
C SER A 271 6.89 32.11 -8.80
N PRO A 272 5.91 31.24 -8.49
CA PRO A 272 6.14 30.08 -7.63
C PRO A 272 7.30 29.26 -8.21
N VAL A 273 8.38 29.13 -7.45
CA VAL A 273 9.52 28.29 -7.85
C VAL A 273 9.01 26.85 -8.00
N PRO A 274 9.30 26.17 -9.12
CA PRO A 274 8.81 24.81 -9.35
C PRO A 274 9.40 23.87 -8.30
N ILE A 275 8.53 23.20 -7.55
CA ILE A 275 8.90 22.18 -6.56
C ILE A 275 9.47 20.98 -7.31
N PRO A 276 10.64 20.45 -6.89
CA PRO A 276 11.27 19.34 -7.61
C PRO A 276 10.43 18.07 -7.51
N PRO A 277 10.52 17.20 -8.54
CA PRO A 277 9.87 15.90 -8.50
C PRO A 277 10.47 15.03 -7.40
N ILE A 278 9.63 14.16 -6.84
CA ILE A 278 10.07 13.14 -5.87
C ILE A 278 11.05 12.19 -6.57
N PRO A 279 12.20 11.88 -5.95
CA PRO A 279 13.18 10.95 -6.51
C PRO A 279 12.63 9.51 -6.58
N PHE A 280 13.38 8.64 -7.28
CA PHE A 280 13.00 7.25 -7.45
C PHE A 280 13.68 6.37 -6.42
N ALA A 281 12.94 5.39 -5.88
CA ALA A 281 13.54 4.29 -5.13
C ALA A 281 14.14 3.24 -6.06
N ASP A 282 15.18 2.57 -5.56
CA ASP A 282 15.78 1.40 -6.18
C ASP A 282 14.88 0.18 -5.98
N LEU A 283 14.11 -0.14 -7.01
CA LEU A 283 13.30 -1.36 -7.05
C LEU A 283 14.08 -2.51 -7.71
N PRO A 284 13.83 -3.76 -7.28
CA PRO A 284 14.42 -4.93 -7.93
C PRO A 284 14.08 -4.93 -9.43
N PRO A 285 15.06 -5.20 -10.31
CA PRO A 285 14.86 -5.11 -11.75
C PRO A 285 13.88 -6.17 -12.24
N LEU A 286 12.92 -5.78 -13.09
CA LEU A 286 11.94 -6.72 -13.65
C LEU A 286 12.55 -7.75 -14.60
N SER A 287 13.77 -7.53 -15.10
CA SER A 287 14.49 -8.44 -15.98
C SER A 287 15.04 -9.68 -15.29
N SER A 288 15.10 -9.70 -13.95
CA SER A 288 15.59 -10.85 -13.18
C SER A 288 14.54 -11.94 -12.99
N ILE A 289 13.29 -11.70 -13.37
CA ILE A 289 12.23 -12.70 -13.21
C ILE A 289 12.41 -13.78 -14.29
N PRO A 290 12.65 -15.05 -13.92
CA PRO A 290 12.68 -16.12 -14.90
C PRO A 290 11.29 -16.20 -15.53
N MET A 291 11.18 -15.82 -16.80
CA MET A 291 9.99 -16.04 -17.61
C MET A 291 9.91 -17.54 -17.89
N THR A 292 9.55 -18.34 -16.88
CA THR A 292 9.22 -19.75 -17.11
C THR A 292 7.97 -19.74 -17.99
N SER A 293 8.14 -20.10 -19.26
CA SER A 293 7.03 -20.27 -20.18
C SER A 293 6.23 -21.46 -19.66
N THR A 294 5.19 -21.23 -18.87
CA THR A 294 4.25 -22.29 -18.56
C THR A 294 3.62 -22.71 -19.90
N PRO A 295 3.81 -23.95 -20.38
CA PRO A 295 3.21 -24.39 -21.62
C PRO A 295 1.71 -24.24 -21.49
N SER A 296 1.12 -23.53 -22.46
CA SER A 296 -0.32 -23.41 -22.63
C SER A 296 -0.96 -24.79 -22.50
N THR A 297 -1.81 -24.99 -21.49
CA THR A 297 -2.67 -26.16 -21.40
C THR A 297 -3.43 -26.27 -22.71
N GLN A 298 -3.03 -27.24 -23.55
CA GLN A 298 -3.81 -27.64 -24.70
C GLN A 298 -5.22 -27.97 -24.19
N ARG A 299 -6.20 -27.26 -24.74
CA ARG A 299 -7.61 -27.64 -24.66
C ARG A 299 -7.71 -29.11 -25.05
N ILE A 300 -7.99 -29.97 -24.09
CA ILE A 300 -8.57 -31.28 -24.36
C ILE A 300 -10.01 -30.97 -24.77
N LEU A 301 -10.28 -31.11 -26.07
CA LEU A 301 -11.63 -31.21 -26.64
C LEU A 301 -12.16 -32.62 -26.40
#